data_AF-A0A1I1AK70-F1
#
_entry.id   AF-A0A1I1AK70-F1
#
_cell.length_a   1.000
_cell.length_b   1.000
_cell.length_c   1.000
_cell.angle_alpha   90.00
_cell.angle_beta   90.00
_cell.angle_gamma   90.00
#
_symmetry.space_group_name_H-M   'P 1'
#
loop_
_entity.id
_entity.type
_entity.pdbx_description
1 polymer ?
#
loop_
_entity_poly.entity_id
_entity_poly.type
_entity_poly.pdbx_seq_one_letter_code
_entity_poly.pdbx_strand_id
1 'polypeptide(L)'
;MIVSSVLQAIGLFVATNIDDIIVLSLFFARGAGQRGTTARITAGQYLGFAGILGTAVLVSLGAGAFLPEEAIPYFGLIPLALGLWAAWRAWRGSDDDDDDAKVEGKNVGVLTVAAVTFANGGDNIGVYVPVFLNVGPVAVVAYCVVFLLLVAILVMLAKFIATRRPIAEVLERWEHVLFPIVLIGLGIVILVSGGAFGL
;
A
#
# COMPACT_ATOMS: atom_id res chain seq x y z
N MET A 1 15.39 -5.98 -18.16
CA MET A 1 15.60 -5.33 -16.85
C MET A 1 14.52 -4.29 -16.53
N ILE A 2 14.30 -3.25 -17.34
CA ILE A 2 13.29 -2.20 -17.06
C ILE A 2 11.84 -2.70 -17.09
N VAL A 3 11.46 -3.53 -18.09
CA VAL A 3 10.09 -4.07 -18.21
C VAL A 3 9.73 -4.97 -17.02
N SER A 4 10.70 -5.71 -16.47
CA SER A 4 10.53 -6.50 -15.25
C SER A 4 10.23 -5.61 -14.03
N SER A 5 10.98 -4.51 -13.89
CA SER A 5 10.79 -3.56 -12.78
C SER A 5 9.46 -2.82 -12.84
N VAL A 6 8.96 -2.48 -14.03
CA VAL A 6 7.63 -1.84 -14.18
C VAL A 6 6.53 -2.81 -13.80
N LEU A 7 6.61 -4.08 -14.24
CA LEU A 7 5.60 -5.08 -13.88
C LEU A 7 5.61 -5.39 -12.38
N GLN A 8 6.79 -5.49 -11.77
CA GLN A 8 6.94 -5.63 -10.32
C GLN A 8 6.39 -4.41 -9.58
N ALA A 9 6.66 -3.19 -10.06
CA ALA A 9 6.10 -1.97 -9.50
C ALA A 9 4.57 -1.94 -9.59
N ILE A 10 4.00 -2.30 -10.74
CA ILE A 10 2.54 -2.40 -10.87
C ILE A 10 1.98 -3.43 -9.90
N GLY A 11 2.57 -4.62 -9.83
CA GLY A 11 2.12 -5.67 -8.91
C GLY A 11 2.21 -5.25 -7.44
N LEU A 12 3.33 -4.63 -7.06
CA LEU A 12 3.56 -4.13 -5.70
C LEU A 12 2.59 -3.01 -5.33
N PHE A 13 2.37 -2.05 -6.23
CA PHE A 13 1.40 -0.99 -6.04
C PHE A 13 0.00 -1.55 -5.88
N VAL A 14 -0.44 -2.42 -6.80
CA VAL A 14 -1.77 -3.03 -6.72
C VAL A 14 -1.94 -3.76 -5.41
N ALA A 15 -0.98 -4.58 -4.98
CA ALA A 15 -1.10 -5.38 -3.77
C ALA A 15 -1.17 -4.58 -2.46
N THR A 16 -0.57 -3.39 -2.44
CA THR A 16 -0.47 -2.51 -1.25
C THR A 16 -1.48 -1.38 -1.26
N ASN A 17 -2.37 -1.31 -2.26
CA ASN A 17 -3.32 -0.20 -2.37
C ASN A 17 -4.76 -0.72 -2.59
N ILE A 18 -5.04 -1.98 -2.23
CA ILE A 18 -6.39 -2.55 -2.35
C ILE A 18 -7.31 -1.91 -1.30
N ASP A 19 -6.82 -1.82 -0.08
CA ASP A 19 -7.40 -1.12 1.06
C ASP A 19 -7.69 0.36 0.75
N ASP A 20 -6.75 1.05 0.10
CA ASP A 20 -6.90 2.43 -0.33
C ASP A 20 -8.07 2.61 -1.32
N ILE A 21 -8.39 1.62 -2.14
CA ILE A 21 -9.59 1.67 -3.01
C ILE A 21 -10.85 1.78 -2.16
N ILE A 22 -10.95 1.01 -1.08
CA ILE A 22 -12.11 1.02 -0.18
C ILE A 22 -12.20 2.37 0.53
N VAL A 23 -11.10 2.82 1.14
CA VAL A 23 -11.01 4.12 1.83
C VAL A 23 -11.39 5.28 0.90
N LEU A 24 -10.81 5.33 -0.30
CA LEU A 24 -11.12 6.36 -1.29
C LEU A 24 -12.57 6.28 -1.76
N SER A 25 -13.12 5.07 -1.94
CA SER A 25 -14.51 4.90 -2.35
C SER A 25 -15.49 5.48 -1.32
N LEU A 26 -15.19 5.33 -0.02
CA LEU A 26 -15.97 5.93 1.07
C LEU A 26 -15.88 7.46 1.06
N PHE A 27 -14.69 8.03 0.80
CA PHE A 27 -14.55 9.48 0.62
C PHE A 27 -15.38 10.00 -0.57
N PHE A 28 -15.40 9.26 -1.68
CA PHE A 28 -16.24 9.61 -2.84
C PHE A 28 -17.73 9.50 -2.53
N ALA A 29 -18.16 8.47 -1.78
CA ALA A 29 -19.54 8.31 -1.34
C ALA A 29 -19.99 9.47 -0.43
N ARG A 30 -19.13 9.90 0.51
CA ARG A 30 -19.40 11.03 1.41
C ARG A 30 -19.39 12.38 0.70
N GLY A 31 -18.52 12.56 -0.29
CA GLY A 31 -18.42 13.78 -1.08
C GLY A 31 -19.36 13.84 -2.29
N ALA A 32 -20.28 12.88 -2.43
CA ALA A 32 -21.24 12.83 -3.53
C ALA A 32 -22.11 14.10 -3.57
N GLY A 33 -22.29 14.66 -4.76
CA GLY A 33 -23.07 15.89 -4.96
C GLY A 33 -22.34 17.20 -4.65
N GLN A 34 -21.13 17.16 -4.08
CA GLN A 34 -20.32 18.37 -3.85
C GLN A 34 -19.40 18.68 -5.04
N ARG A 35 -19.35 19.95 -5.46
CA ARG A 35 -18.41 20.41 -6.49
C ARG A 35 -16.97 20.36 -5.95
N GLY A 36 -16.06 19.82 -6.77
CA GLY A 36 -14.64 19.77 -6.43
C GLY A 36 -14.19 18.58 -5.56
N THR A 37 -15.10 17.66 -5.20
CA THR A 37 -14.77 16.45 -4.41
C THR A 37 -13.63 15.65 -5.03
N THR A 38 -13.70 15.34 -6.33
CA THR A 38 -12.64 14.59 -7.02
C THR A 38 -11.28 15.27 -6.85
N ALA A 39 -11.20 16.58 -7.08
CA ALA A 39 -9.93 17.31 -6.97
C ALA A 39 -9.38 17.31 -5.53
N ARG A 40 -10.24 17.45 -4.52
CA ARG A 40 -9.82 17.40 -3.11
C ARG A 40 -9.31 16.01 -2.71
N ILE A 41 -10.01 14.97 -3.13
CA ILE A 41 -9.61 13.57 -2.88
C ILE A 41 -8.30 13.26 -3.61
N THR A 42 -8.18 13.61 -4.90
CA THR A 42 -6.94 13.42 -5.66
C THR A 42 -5.77 14.13 -5.01
N ALA A 43 -5.91 15.42 -4.67
CA ALA A 43 -4.84 16.18 -4.03
C ALA A 43 -4.46 15.60 -2.66
N GLY A 44 -5.45 15.16 -1.87
CA GLY A 44 -5.21 14.53 -0.58
C GLY A 44 -4.47 13.20 -0.72
N GLN A 45 -4.91 12.34 -1.64
CA GLN A 45 -4.26 11.06 -1.92
C GLN A 45 -2.81 11.26 -2.35
N TYR A 46 -2.54 12.19 -3.27
CA TYR A 46 -1.16 12.48 -3.68
C TYR A 46 -0.29 12.99 -2.53
N LEU A 47 -0.82 13.85 -1.66
CA LEU A 47 -0.08 14.35 -0.50
C LEU A 47 0.21 13.23 0.51
N GLY A 48 -0.78 12.42 0.87
CA GLY A 48 -0.61 11.31 1.80
C GLY A 48 0.33 10.25 1.25
N PHE A 49 0.13 9.87 -0.02
CA PHE A 49 0.95 8.86 -0.69
C PHE A 49 2.39 9.34 -0.95
N ALA A 50 2.61 10.63 -1.22
CA ALA A 50 3.96 11.20 -1.24
C ALA A 50 4.64 11.13 0.13
N GLY A 51 3.89 11.29 1.23
CA GLY A 51 4.38 11.07 2.59
C GLY A 51 4.80 9.61 2.84
N ILE A 52 3.99 8.65 2.41
CA ILE A 52 4.31 7.20 2.47
C ILE A 52 5.59 6.91 1.70
N LEU A 53 5.66 7.33 0.43
CA LEU A 53 6.84 7.14 -0.41
C LEU A 53 8.08 7.80 0.19
N GLY A 54 7.97 9.05 0.66
CA GLY A 54 9.06 9.77 1.30
C GLY A 54 9.55 9.03 2.53
N THR A 55 8.65 8.54 3.38
CA THR A 55 8.99 7.76 4.57
C THR A 55 9.68 6.46 4.20
N ALA A 56 9.14 5.69 3.25
CA ALA A 56 9.74 4.44 2.80
C ALA A 56 11.15 4.64 2.21
N VAL A 57 11.34 5.69 1.40
CA VAL A 57 12.66 6.04 0.85
C VAL A 57 13.62 6.44 1.97
N LEU A 58 13.20 7.30 2.90
CA LEU A 58 14.06 7.73 4.02
C LEU A 58 14.47 6.57 4.92
N VAL A 59 13.52 5.68 5.25
CA VAL A 59 13.78 4.49 6.06
C VAL A 59 14.72 3.53 5.30
N SER A 60 14.49 3.32 4.00
CA SER A 60 15.36 2.49 3.17
C SER A 60 16.78 3.05 3.07
N LEU A 61 16.94 4.36 2.83
CA LEU A 61 18.25 5.01 2.80
C LEU A 61 18.97 4.94 4.15
N GLY A 62 18.25 5.16 5.25
CA GLY A 62 18.79 5.03 6.59
C GLY A 62 19.23 3.60 6.88
N ALA A 63 18.35 2.62 6.66
CA ALA A 63 18.66 1.22 6.85
C ALA A 63 19.86 0.77 6.00
N GLY A 64 19.92 1.14 4.72
CA GLY A 64 21.04 0.80 3.84
C GLY A 64 22.36 1.51 4.20
N ALA A 65 22.32 2.66 4.88
CA ALA A 65 23.51 3.37 5.33
C ALA A 65 24.08 2.85 6.65
N PHE A 66 23.23 2.30 7.52
CA PHE A 66 23.62 1.89 8.88
C PHE A 66 23.67 0.38 9.10
N LEU A 67 23.06 -0.43 8.22
CA LEU A 67 23.03 -1.88 8.34
C LEU A 67 24.05 -2.55 7.40
N PRO A 68 24.64 -3.68 7.84
CA PRO A 68 25.49 -4.48 6.97
C PRO A 68 24.69 -5.06 5.79
N GLU A 69 25.33 -5.23 4.63
CA GLU A 69 24.67 -5.72 3.41
C GLU A 69 24.04 -7.11 3.62
N GLU A 70 24.62 -7.93 4.49
CA GLU A 70 24.12 -9.26 4.86
C GLU A 70 22.79 -9.20 5.62
N ALA A 71 22.43 -8.06 6.22
CA ALA A 71 21.16 -7.87 6.93
C ALA A 71 20.00 -7.49 5.99
N ILE A 72 20.27 -6.95 4.80
CA ILE A 72 19.27 -6.45 3.85
C ILE A 72 18.27 -7.54 3.41
N PRO A 73 18.69 -8.77 3.07
CA PRO A 73 17.77 -9.85 2.68
C PRO A 73 16.77 -10.22 3.78
N TYR A 74 17.15 -10.09 5.05
CA TYR A 74 16.28 -10.41 6.20
C TYR A 74 15.10 -9.44 6.35
N PHE A 75 15.10 -8.29 5.66
CA PHE A 75 13.91 -7.44 5.60
C PHE A 75 12.72 -8.14 4.93
N GLY A 76 12.95 -9.21 4.16
CA GLY A 76 11.88 -10.08 3.67
C GLY A 76 11.10 -10.80 4.79
N LEU A 77 11.64 -10.88 6.01
CA LEU A 77 10.92 -11.39 7.17
C LEU A 77 9.76 -10.47 7.58
N ILE A 78 9.84 -9.16 7.32
CA ILE A 78 8.77 -8.20 7.65
C ILE A 78 7.49 -8.50 6.86
N PRO A 79 7.48 -8.48 5.51
CA PRO A 79 6.28 -8.82 4.75
C PRO A 79 5.88 -10.28 4.97
N LEU A 80 6.82 -11.21 5.18
CA LEU A 80 6.49 -12.60 5.51
C LEU A 80 5.70 -12.70 6.83
N ALA A 81 6.16 -12.04 7.89
CA ALA A 81 5.50 -12.03 9.19
C ALA A 81 4.13 -11.35 9.13
N LEU A 82 4.04 -10.19 8.46
CA LEU A 82 2.77 -9.49 8.26
C LEU A 82 1.76 -10.36 7.48
N GLY A 83 2.22 -11.04 6.43
CA GLY A 83 1.38 -11.92 5.63
C GLY A 83 0.91 -13.15 6.40
N LEU A 84 1.78 -13.78 7.19
CA LEU A 84 1.40 -14.90 8.07
C LEU A 84 0.42 -14.45 9.17
N TRP A 85 0.63 -13.26 9.74
CA TRP A 85 -0.25 -12.70 10.75
C TRP A 85 -1.63 -12.39 10.19
N ALA A 86 -1.71 -11.75 9.02
CA ALA A 86 -2.96 -11.48 8.32
C ALA A 86 -3.71 -12.79 7.97
N ALA A 87 -3.00 -13.80 7.46
CA ALA A 87 -3.59 -15.11 7.15
C ALA A 87 -4.12 -15.81 8.41
N TRP A 88 -3.40 -15.73 9.52
CA TRP A 88 -3.82 -16.31 10.79
C TRP A 88 -5.07 -15.62 11.35
N ARG A 89 -5.12 -14.29 11.28
CA ARG A 89 -6.30 -13.51 11.69
C ARG A 89 -7.53 -13.84 10.85
N ALA A 90 -7.37 -13.97 9.53
CA ALA A 90 -8.44 -14.38 8.63
C ALA A 90 -8.96 -15.80 8.93
N TRP A 91 -8.10 -16.71 9.38
CA TRP A 91 -8.50 -18.09 9.69
C TRP A 91 -9.16 -18.25 11.06
N ARG A 92 -8.85 -17.40 12.04
CA ARG A 92 -9.32 -17.56 13.42
C ARG A 92 -10.80 -17.19 13.63
N GLY A 93 -11.48 -16.68 12.59
CA GLY A 93 -12.88 -16.25 12.65
C GLY A 93 -12.99 -14.93 13.43
N SER A 94 -13.51 -13.90 12.79
CA SER A 94 -13.67 -12.56 13.37
C SER A 94 -14.45 -12.61 14.68
N ASP A 95 -13.77 -12.36 15.79
CA ASP A 95 -14.41 -12.01 17.07
C ASP A 95 -13.80 -10.74 17.71
N ASP A 96 -12.97 -10.01 16.98
CA ASP A 96 -12.55 -8.65 17.36
C ASP A 96 -12.04 -7.91 16.11
N ASP A 97 -12.80 -6.93 15.63
CA ASP A 97 -12.37 -5.55 15.36
C ASP A 97 -13.50 -4.81 14.63
N ASP A 98 -14.47 -4.35 15.41
CA ASP A 98 -15.18 -3.10 15.11
C ASP A 98 -14.21 -1.93 15.37
N ASP A 99 -13.19 -1.78 14.53
CA ASP A 99 -12.52 -0.48 14.38
C ASP A 99 -13.21 0.28 13.25
N ASP A 100 -14.50 0.55 13.50
CA ASP A 100 -15.22 1.62 12.89
C ASP A 100 -14.46 2.91 13.23
N ALA A 101 -13.54 3.29 12.35
CA ALA A 101 -12.99 4.63 12.30
C ALA A 101 -14.16 5.58 12.00
N LYS A 102 -14.90 5.93 13.04
CA LYS A 102 -15.90 6.99 13.09
C LYS A 102 -15.18 8.29 12.80
N VAL A 103 -14.99 8.58 11.51
CA VAL A 103 -14.67 9.91 11.03
C VAL A 103 -15.93 10.75 11.18
N GLU A 104 -16.20 11.16 12.42
CA GLU A 104 -17.26 12.11 12.74
C GLU A 104 -16.94 13.46 12.09
N GLY A 105 -17.84 13.89 11.20
CA GLY A 105 -18.18 15.31 11.05
C GLY A 105 -17.21 16.26 10.34
N LYS A 106 -16.12 15.80 9.70
CA LYS A 106 -15.26 16.71 8.91
C LYS A 106 -15.52 16.59 7.40
N ASN A 107 -15.76 17.74 6.77
CA ASN A 107 -15.83 17.89 5.31
C ASN A 107 -14.70 17.11 4.63
N VAL A 108 -14.97 16.51 3.45
CA VAL A 108 -13.96 15.85 2.60
C VAL A 108 -12.95 16.90 2.12
N GLY A 109 -11.99 17.19 2.99
CA GLY A 109 -10.91 18.14 2.80
C GLY A 109 -9.64 17.40 2.40
N VAL A 110 -8.78 18.10 1.66
CA VAL A 110 -7.49 17.58 1.18
C VAL A 110 -6.66 17.00 2.33
N LEU A 111 -6.56 17.72 3.45
CA LEU A 111 -5.79 17.29 4.63
C LEU A 111 -6.38 16.06 5.32
N THR A 112 -7.70 15.93 5.37
CA THR A 112 -8.36 14.75 5.94
C THR A 112 -8.04 13.52 5.12
N VAL A 113 -8.15 13.62 3.79
CA VAL A 113 -7.81 12.51 2.88
C VAL A 113 -6.33 12.18 3.02
N ALA A 114 -5.43 13.17 2.95
CA ALA A 114 -3.99 12.95 3.09
C ALA A 114 -3.59 12.28 4.41
N ALA A 115 -4.17 12.72 5.53
CA ALA A 115 -3.90 12.16 6.83
C ALA A 115 -4.39 10.71 6.94
N VAL A 116 -5.57 10.40 6.41
CA VAL A 116 -6.11 9.04 6.41
C VAL A 116 -5.29 8.14 5.48
N THR A 117 -4.93 8.58 4.27
CA THR A 117 -4.04 7.84 3.36
C THR A 117 -2.71 7.52 4.06
N PHE A 118 -2.07 8.51 4.67
CA PHE A 118 -0.78 8.30 5.34
C PHE A 118 -0.88 7.38 6.56
N ALA A 119 -1.95 7.50 7.36
CA ALA A 119 -2.19 6.64 8.51
C ALA A 119 -2.50 5.19 8.08
N ASN A 120 -3.19 5.02 6.96
CA ASN A 120 -3.54 3.72 6.41
C ASN A 120 -2.30 3.02 5.80
N GLY A 121 -1.45 3.75 5.08
CA GLY A 121 -0.33 3.16 4.35
C GLY A 121 0.89 2.74 5.18
N GLY A 122 0.69 2.32 6.42
CA GLY A 122 1.74 1.72 7.24
C GLY A 122 2.22 0.39 6.68
N ASP A 123 1.31 -0.42 6.13
CA ASP A 123 1.61 -1.64 5.39
C ASP A 123 2.33 -1.35 4.06
N ASN A 124 1.97 -0.27 3.34
CA ASN A 124 2.74 0.20 2.19
C ASN A 124 4.20 0.45 2.57
N ILE A 125 4.46 1.16 3.67
CA ILE A 125 5.83 1.41 4.14
C ILE A 125 6.52 0.08 4.49
N GLY A 126 5.86 -0.79 5.24
CA GLY A 126 6.37 -2.09 5.64
C GLY A 126 6.73 -3.00 4.46
N VAL A 127 6.10 -2.79 3.31
CA VAL A 127 6.33 -3.54 2.07
C VAL A 127 7.35 -2.85 1.15
N TYR A 128 7.29 -1.53 1.01
CA TYR A 128 8.16 -0.77 0.11
C TYR A 128 9.60 -0.71 0.64
N VAL A 129 9.80 -0.58 1.95
CA VAL A 129 11.14 -0.49 2.56
C VAL A 129 12.00 -1.72 2.22
N PRO A 130 11.55 -2.97 2.47
CA PRO A 130 12.28 -4.17 2.06
C PRO A 130 12.61 -4.21 0.56
N VAL A 131 11.65 -3.82 -0.30
CA VAL A 131 11.86 -3.81 -1.74
C VAL A 131 12.89 -2.78 -2.15
N PHE A 132 12.81 -1.55 -1.63
CA PHE A 132 13.72 -0.46 -1.95
C PHE A 132 15.15 -0.75 -1.49
N LEU A 133 15.32 -1.45 -0.37
CA LEU A 133 16.62 -1.92 0.09
C LEU A 133 17.26 -2.97 -0.84
N ASN A 134 16.45 -3.74 -1.56
CA ASN A 134 16.91 -4.82 -2.42
C ASN A 134 17.00 -4.42 -3.91
N VAL A 135 16.79 -3.14 -4.25
CA VAL A 135 16.94 -2.62 -5.61
C VAL A 135 17.84 -1.39 -5.63
N GLY A 136 18.47 -1.11 -6.79
CA GLY A 136 19.33 0.06 -6.93
C GLY A 136 18.56 1.40 -6.89
N PRO A 137 19.22 2.54 -6.60
CA PRO A 137 18.57 3.85 -6.46
C PRO A 137 17.77 4.28 -7.70
N VAL A 138 18.27 3.97 -8.90
CA VAL A 138 17.56 4.27 -10.17
C VAL A 138 16.24 3.49 -10.26
N ALA A 139 16.22 2.24 -9.77
CA ALA A 139 14.99 1.47 -9.71
C ALA A 139 14.02 2.07 -8.69
N VAL A 140 14.48 2.47 -7.49
CA VAL A 140 13.63 3.15 -6.49
C VAL A 140 12.93 4.38 -7.08
N VAL A 141 13.66 5.22 -7.84
CA VAL A 141 13.06 6.37 -8.55
C VAL A 141 12.00 5.91 -9.56
N ALA A 142 12.27 4.86 -10.33
CA ALA A 142 11.31 4.31 -11.28
C ALA A 142 10.04 3.78 -10.56
N TYR A 143 10.17 3.08 -9.43
CA TYR A 143 9.03 2.66 -8.60
C TYR A 143 8.20 3.87 -8.14
N CYS A 144 8.85 4.92 -7.62
CA CYS A 144 8.16 6.14 -7.18
C CYS A 144 7.37 6.80 -8.31
N VAL A 145 7.97 6.94 -9.50
CA VAL A 145 7.30 7.52 -10.67
C VAL A 145 6.11 6.65 -11.09
N VAL A 146 6.29 5.33 -11.18
CA VAL A 146 5.20 4.41 -11.54
C VAL A 146 4.07 4.50 -10.52
N PHE A 147 4.37 4.51 -9.22
CA PHE A 147 3.33 4.57 -8.18
C PHE A 147 2.55 5.88 -8.26
N LEU A 148 3.22 7.02 -8.43
CA LEU A 148 2.56 8.32 -8.58
C LEU A 148 1.66 8.37 -9.84
N LEU A 149 2.03 7.69 -10.92
CA LEU A 149 1.15 7.54 -12.08
C LEU A 149 -0.05 6.63 -11.79
N LEU A 150 0.17 5.52 -11.08
CA LEU A 150 -0.88 4.58 -10.72
C LEU A 150 -1.86 5.16 -9.68
N VAL A 151 -1.46 6.10 -8.83
CA VAL A 151 -2.37 6.83 -7.94
C VAL A 151 -3.51 7.51 -8.71
N ALA A 152 -3.25 8.05 -9.91
CA ALA A 152 -4.33 8.60 -10.74
C ALA A 152 -5.36 7.53 -11.11
N ILE A 153 -4.89 6.34 -11.48
CA ILE A 153 -5.74 5.20 -11.83
C ILE A 153 -6.51 4.72 -10.61
N LEU A 154 -5.85 4.61 -9.46
CA LEU A 154 -6.43 4.24 -8.18
C LEU A 154 -7.62 5.16 -7.82
N VAL A 155 -7.42 6.47 -7.90
CA VAL A 155 -8.49 7.45 -7.63
C VAL A 155 -9.66 7.30 -8.60
N MET A 156 -9.39 7.05 -9.88
CA MET A 156 -10.45 6.81 -10.87
C MET A 156 -11.22 5.52 -10.59
N LEU A 157 -10.52 4.44 -10.23
CA LEU A 157 -11.13 3.16 -9.86
C LEU A 157 -11.98 3.29 -8.60
N ALA A 158 -11.46 3.93 -7.55
CA ALA A 158 -12.20 4.18 -6.32
C ALA A 158 -13.48 5.00 -6.56
N LYS A 159 -13.40 6.04 -7.41
CA LYS A 159 -14.57 6.81 -7.82
C LYS A 159 -15.60 5.95 -8.55
N PHE A 160 -15.16 5.05 -9.42
CA PHE A 160 -16.02 4.14 -10.14
C PHE A 160 -16.69 3.12 -9.20
N ILE A 161 -15.93 2.55 -8.27
CA ILE A 161 -16.39 1.56 -7.28
C ILE A 161 -17.36 2.20 -6.29
N ALA A 162 -17.14 3.45 -5.88
CA ALA A 162 -18.05 4.21 -5.01
C ALA A 162 -19.50 4.29 -5.56
N THR A 163 -19.67 4.15 -6.88
CA THR A 163 -21.00 4.14 -7.52
C THR A 163 -21.61 2.74 -7.65
N ARG A 164 -20.89 1.68 -7.26
CA ARG A 164 -21.24 0.26 -7.49
C ARG A 164 -20.98 -0.61 -6.26
N ARG A 165 -21.96 -0.66 -5.34
CA ARG A 165 -21.88 -1.47 -4.10
C ARG A 165 -21.44 -2.93 -4.28
N PRO A 166 -21.92 -3.70 -5.30
CA PRO A 166 -21.50 -5.09 -5.46
C PRO A 166 -20.00 -5.27 -5.70
N ILE A 167 -19.34 -4.28 -6.31
CA ILE A 167 -17.90 -4.36 -6.58
C ILE A 167 -17.09 -4.10 -5.30
N ALA A 168 -17.56 -3.17 -4.46
CA ALA A 168 -16.92 -2.89 -3.17
C ALA A 168 -16.97 -4.12 -2.25
N GLU A 169 -18.14 -4.78 -2.15
CA GLU A 169 -18.32 -5.99 -1.35
C GLU A 169 -17.42 -7.15 -1.82
N VAL A 170 -17.25 -7.30 -3.14
CA VAL A 170 -16.33 -8.30 -3.69
C VAL A 170 -14.89 -7.94 -3.34
N LEU A 171 -14.49 -6.68 -3.48
CA LEU A 171 -13.12 -6.27 -3.19
C LEU A 171 -12.75 -6.52 -1.72
N GLU A 172 -13.63 -6.12 -0.79
CA GLU A 172 -13.50 -6.35 0.65
C GLU A 172 -13.40 -7.85 0.99
N ARG A 173 -14.17 -8.69 0.28
CA ARG A 173 -14.13 -10.15 0.45
C ARG A 173 -12.87 -10.80 -0.16
N TRP A 174 -12.17 -10.16 -1.09
CA TRP A 174 -10.94 -10.74 -1.64
C TRP A 174 -9.68 -10.17 -0.99
N GLU A 175 -9.74 -8.95 -0.45
CA GLU A 175 -8.61 -8.28 0.20
C GLU A 175 -7.99 -9.14 1.31
N HIS A 176 -8.80 -9.65 2.24
CA HIS A 176 -8.33 -10.44 3.37
C HIS A 176 -7.65 -11.76 2.98
N VAL A 177 -7.80 -12.21 1.73
CA VAL A 177 -7.11 -13.39 1.18
C VAL A 177 -5.91 -12.96 0.34
N LEU A 178 -6.10 -11.98 -0.55
CA LEU A 178 -5.09 -11.56 -1.52
C LEU A 178 -3.90 -10.88 -0.84
N PHE A 179 -4.14 -10.03 0.15
CA PHE A 179 -3.11 -9.32 0.89
C PHE A 179 -2.09 -10.27 1.57
N PRO A 180 -2.51 -11.24 2.41
CA PRO A 180 -1.58 -12.19 3.01
C PRO A 180 -0.79 -13.02 1.98
N ILE A 181 -1.42 -13.47 0.90
CA ILE A 181 -0.76 -14.27 -0.15
C ILE A 181 0.39 -13.47 -0.79
N VAL A 182 0.12 -12.22 -1.18
CA VAL A 182 1.15 -11.39 -1.83
C VAL A 182 2.29 -11.08 -0.87
N LEU A 183 1.99 -10.76 0.39
CA LEU A 183 2.99 -10.49 1.42
C LEU A 183 3.91 -11.68 1.67
N ILE A 184 3.34 -12.87 1.82
CA ILE A 184 4.11 -14.11 2.01
C ILE A 184 5.01 -14.36 0.78
N GLY A 185 4.44 -14.26 -0.42
CA GLY A 185 5.19 -14.44 -1.66
C GLY A 185 6.35 -13.44 -1.79
N LEU A 186 6.11 -12.16 -1.51
CA LEU A 186 7.12 -11.12 -1.55
C LEU A 186 8.23 -11.36 -0.52
N GLY A 187 7.88 -11.71 0.71
CA GLY A 187 8.85 -12.01 1.76
C GLY A 187 9.76 -13.17 1.40
N ILE A 188 9.20 -14.25 0.85
CA ILE A 188 9.98 -15.39 0.34
C ILE A 188 10.90 -14.95 -0.80
N VAL A 189 10.40 -14.18 -1.77
CA VAL A 189 11.20 -13.71 -2.91
C VAL A 189 12.39 -12.86 -2.45
N ILE A 190 12.19 -11.95 -1.49
CA ILE A 190 13.27 -11.10 -0.96
C ILE A 190 14.32 -11.95 -0.23
N LEU A 191 13.88 -12.88 0.62
CA LEU A 191 14.79 -13.74 1.38
C LEU A 191 15.65 -14.64 0.48
N VAL A 192 15.02 -15.27 -0.52
CA VAL A 192 15.69 -16.19 -1.44
C VAL A 192 16.58 -15.41 -2.42
N SER A 193 16.04 -14.37 -3.06
CA SER A 193 16.80 -13.61 -4.07
C SER A 193 17.95 -12.81 -3.47
N GLY A 194 17.82 -12.40 -2.20
CA GLY A 194 18.88 -11.74 -1.45
C GLY A 194 19.91 -12.68 -0.83
N GLY A 195 19.74 -14.01 -0.93
CA GLY A 195 20.70 -14.98 -0.41
C GLY A 195 20.74 -15.09 1.12
N ALA A 196 19.65 -14.77 1.82
CA ALA A 196 19.58 -14.75 3.29
C ALA A 196 20.00 -16.07 3.97
N PHE A 197 19.90 -17.18 3.24
CA PHE A 197 20.20 -18.54 3.72
C PHE A 197 21.39 -19.20 3.01
N GLY A 198 22.10 -18.47 2.14
CA GLY A 198 23.17 -19.03 1.30
C GLY A 198 22.68 -20.06 0.28
N LEU A 199 21.40 -19.97 -0.11
CA LEU A 199 20.72 -20.82 -1.09
C LEU A 199 20.82 -20.26 -2.51
#